data_AF-H6QBR3-F1
#
_entry.id   AF-H6QBR3-F1
#
_cell.length_a   1.000
_cell.length_b   1.000
_cell.length_c   1.000
_cell.angle_alpha   90.00
_cell.angle_beta   90.00
_cell.angle_gamma   90.00
#
_symmetry.space_group_name_H-M   'P 1'
#
loop_
_entity.id
_entity.type
_entity.pdbx_description
1 polymer ?
#
loop_
_entity_poly.entity_id
_entity_poly.type
_entity_poly.pdbx_seq_one_letter_code
_entity_poly.pdbx_strand_id
1 'polypeptide(L)'
;MKRVVTLVSKEQAEVGHRFRVFSVPDGCKGCRLFSVCLGRLSPGRSYKVVEVRPSMGQRCKITDGEMVPVVVEEAPIVGLLPLNKALEGVVVTYEDECAGCEGCPNDVVKKGEKVKVVKILGRKKCGNKEFAIVEFFVVSSPSHAVLGSSKTAQAPSRAPSSRRPLK
;
A
#
# COMPACT_ATOMS: atom_id res chain seq x y z
N MET A 1 -5.75 -8.39 -11.51
CA MET A 1 -4.40 -8.01 -11.04
C MET A 1 -4.29 -6.50 -11.13
N LYS A 2 -3.76 -5.82 -10.10
CA LYS A 2 -3.67 -4.35 -10.09
C LYS A 2 -2.46 -3.92 -10.92
N ARG A 3 -2.71 -3.25 -12.05
CA ARG A 3 -1.67 -2.62 -12.87
C ARG A 3 -1.48 -1.17 -12.43
N VAL A 4 -0.23 -0.75 -12.28
CA VAL A 4 0.15 0.59 -11.85
C VAL A 4 1.23 1.11 -12.78
N VAL A 5 1.10 2.35 -13.23
CA VAL A 5 2.22 3.06 -13.89
C VAL A 5 3.09 3.65 -12.78
N THR A 6 4.39 3.34 -12.81
CA THR A 6 5.40 3.88 -11.89
C THR A 6 6.67 4.27 -12.64
N LEU A 7 7.61 4.92 -11.95
CA LEU A 7 8.96 5.13 -12.44
C LEU A 7 9.93 4.15 -11.75
N VAL A 8 10.90 3.64 -12.50
CA VAL A 8 12.05 2.87 -12.00
C VAL A 8 13.34 3.44 -12.59
N SER A 9 14.51 3.10 -12.05
CA SER A 9 15.76 3.51 -12.67
C SER A 9 15.92 2.86 -14.04
N LYS A 10 16.71 3.47 -14.92
CA LYS A 10 16.96 2.93 -16.26
C LYS A 10 17.46 1.49 -16.26
N GLU A 11 18.28 1.14 -15.28
CA GLU A 11 18.86 -0.20 -15.10
C GLU A 11 17.81 -1.24 -14.67
N GLN A 12 16.70 -0.80 -14.09
CA GLN A 12 15.58 -1.64 -13.67
C GLN A 12 14.45 -1.71 -14.70
N ALA A 13 14.53 -0.91 -15.76
CA ALA A 13 13.49 -0.73 -16.76
C ALA A 13 13.46 -1.88 -17.79
N GLU A 14 13.27 -3.10 -17.31
CA GLU A 14 13.25 -4.33 -18.11
C GLU A 14 11.98 -5.14 -17.84
N VAL A 15 11.32 -5.63 -18.89
CA VAL A 15 10.15 -6.49 -18.74
C VAL A 15 10.54 -7.78 -18.01
N GLY A 16 9.79 -8.11 -16.95
CA GLY A 16 10.08 -9.27 -16.11
C GLY A 16 10.85 -8.92 -14.84
N HIS A 17 11.50 -7.75 -14.77
CA HIS A 17 12.21 -7.29 -13.58
C HIS A 17 11.26 -7.21 -12.38
N ARG A 18 11.73 -7.66 -11.21
CA ARG A 18 10.98 -7.63 -9.95
C ARG A 18 11.72 -6.81 -8.92
N PHE A 19 10.99 -5.92 -8.25
CA PHE A 19 11.53 -5.09 -7.18
C PHE A 19 10.56 -5.02 -6.01
N ARG A 20 11.08 -4.74 -4.82
CA ARG A 20 10.31 -4.53 -3.59
C ARG A 20 10.45 -3.09 -3.12
N VAL A 21 9.33 -2.46 -2.76
CA VAL A 21 9.35 -1.13 -2.15
C VAL A 21 9.47 -1.31 -0.66
N PHE A 22 10.63 -1.03 -0.07
CA PHE A 22 10.82 -1.15 1.38
C PHE A 22 10.19 0.03 2.13
N SER A 23 10.50 1.24 1.70
CA SER A 23 10.01 2.47 2.31
C SER A 23 10.02 3.61 1.28
N VAL A 24 9.39 4.73 1.64
CA VAL A 24 9.46 5.98 0.87
C VAL A 24 10.46 6.90 1.57
N PRO A 25 11.60 7.26 0.94
CA PRO A 25 12.55 8.20 1.51
C PRO A 25 11.93 9.57 1.79
N ASP A 26 12.37 10.25 2.84
CA ASP A 26 11.82 11.57 3.21
C ASP A 26 11.97 12.61 2.09
N GLY A 27 13.08 12.54 1.33
CA GLY A 27 13.32 13.39 0.16
C GLY A 27 12.28 13.21 -0.98
N CYS A 28 11.49 12.14 -0.97
CA CYS A 28 10.42 11.94 -1.94
C CYS A 28 9.15 12.73 -1.64
N LYS A 29 8.89 13.12 -0.38
CA LYS A 29 7.63 13.76 0.04
C LYS A 29 7.36 15.09 -0.69
N GLY A 30 8.42 15.83 -1.04
CA GLY A 30 8.35 17.07 -1.82
C GLY A 30 8.67 16.91 -3.31
N CYS A 31 8.79 15.68 -3.82
CA CYS A 31 9.19 15.45 -5.20
C CYS A 31 8.01 15.63 -6.17
N ARG A 32 8.20 16.42 -7.24
CA ARG A 32 7.20 16.62 -8.30
C ARG A 32 6.74 15.31 -8.95
N LEU A 33 7.63 14.32 -9.03
CA LEU A 33 7.35 13.01 -9.63
C LEU A 33 6.71 12.02 -8.63
N PHE A 34 6.55 12.38 -7.35
CA PHE A 34 6.12 11.44 -6.30
C PHE A 34 4.82 10.71 -6.67
N SER A 35 3.80 11.43 -7.14
CA SER A 35 2.48 10.90 -7.48
C SER A 35 2.46 9.87 -8.62
N VAL A 36 3.54 9.79 -9.42
CA VAL A 36 3.72 8.82 -10.52
C VAL A 36 4.93 7.91 -10.30
N CYS A 37 5.75 8.15 -9.29
CA CYS A 37 6.86 7.31 -8.85
C CYS A 37 6.38 6.46 -7.67
N LEU A 38 6.97 6.63 -6.48
CA LEU A 38 6.64 5.84 -5.29
C LEU A 38 5.22 6.06 -4.74
N GLY A 39 4.54 7.16 -5.07
CA GLY A 39 3.24 7.52 -4.47
C GLY A 39 2.08 6.60 -4.83
N ARG A 40 2.21 5.76 -5.87
CA ARG A 40 1.20 4.74 -6.24
C ARG A 40 1.58 3.33 -5.77
N LEU A 41 2.78 3.18 -5.23
CA LEU A 41 3.30 1.91 -4.75
C LEU A 41 3.10 1.84 -3.23
N SER A 42 2.80 0.64 -2.74
CA SER A 42 2.64 0.39 -1.33
C SER A 42 3.96 -0.15 -0.76
N PRO A 43 4.48 0.45 0.33
CA PRO A 43 5.60 -0.11 1.07
C PRO A 43 5.34 -1.55 1.51
N GLY A 44 6.42 -2.33 1.58
CA GLY A 44 6.42 -3.76 1.82
C GLY A 44 6.03 -4.62 0.61
N ARG A 45 5.48 -4.05 -0.47
CA ARG A 45 5.00 -4.81 -1.64
C ARG A 45 6.05 -5.01 -2.71
N SER A 46 5.90 -6.11 -3.43
CA SER A 46 6.73 -6.46 -4.58
C SER A 46 5.96 -6.24 -5.87
N TYR A 47 6.67 -5.79 -6.90
CA TYR A 47 6.10 -5.44 -8.20
C TYR A 47 6.92 -6.10 -9.30
N LYS A 48 6.24 -6.50 -10.38
CA LYS A 48 6.87 -7.03 -11.61
C LYS A 48 6.60 -6.07 -12.76
N VAL A 49 7.64 -5.68 -13.49
CA VAL A 49 7.52 -4.89 -14.71
C VAL A 49 6.89 -5.74 -15.81
N VAL A 50 5.80 -5.25 -16.40
CA VAL A 50 5.08 -5.90 -17.51
C VAL A 50 5.14 -5.11 -18.81
N GLU A 51 5.48 -3.83 -18.75
CA GLU A 51 5.65 -2.96 -19.92
C GLU A 51 6.67 -1.87 -19.58
N VAL A 52 7.55 -1.55 -20.53
CA VAL A 52 8.50 -0.43 -20.43
C VAL A 52 8.07 0.63 -21.43
N ARG A 53 7.97 1.88 -20.99
CA ARG A 53 7.58 3.01 -21.83
C ARG A 53 8.78 3.88 -22.18
N PRO A 54 8.69 4.69 -23.24
CA PRO A 54 9.76 5.62 -23.60
C PRO A 54 10.11 6.54 -22.42
N SER A 55 11.40 6.70 -22.16
CA SER A 55 11.91 7.67 -21.19
C SER A 55 11.58 9.09 -21.65
N MET A 56 11.22 9.95 -20.69
CA MET A 56 11.02 11.39 -20.91
C MET A 56 12.19 12.23 -20.36
N GLY A 57 13.35 11.59 -20.13
CA GLY A 57 14.55 12.25 -19.58
C GLY A 57 14.37 12.78 -18.14
N GLN A 58 13.39 12.26 -17.40
CA GLN A 58 13.16 12.66 -16.01
C GLN A 58 14.24 12.05 -15.11
N ARG A 59 14.76 12.83 -14.16
CA ARG A 59 15.79 12.38 -13.22
C ARG A 59 15.31 12.37 -11.77
N CYS A 60 15.80 11.41 -11.01
CA CYS A 60 15.57 11.34 -9.58
C CYS A 60 16.50 12.32 -8.85
N LYS A 61 15.95 13.18 -7.98
CA LYS A 61 16.76 14.14 -7.20
C LYS A 61 17.70 13.50 -6.18
N ILE A 62 17.41 12.27 -5.76
CA ILE A 62 18.19 11.56 -4.71
C ILE A 62 19.37 10.82 -5.34
N THR A 63 19.15 10.13 -6.45
CA THR A 63 20.16 9.27 -7.08
C THR A 63 20.82 9.90 -8.30
N ASP A 64 20.31 11.04 -8.78
CA ASP A 64 20.64 11.69 -10.07
C ASP A 64 20.47 10.77 -11.31
N GLY A 65 19.84 9.61 -11.12
CA GLY A 65 19.61 8.62 -12.17
C GLY A 65 18.43 8.97 -13.06
N GLU A 66 18.52 8.55 -14.33
CA GLU A 66 17.41 8.60 -15.28
C GLU A 66 16.31 7.63 -14.84
N MET A 67 15.07 8.14 -14.79
CA MET A 67 13.89 7.40 -14.37
C MET A 67 13.00 7.10 -15.58
N VAL A 68 12.68 5.82 -15.78
CA VAL A 68 11.91 5.32 -16.92
C VAL A 68 10.50 4.94 -16.46
N PRO A 69 9.45 5.38 -17.17
CA PRO A 69 8.08 4.95 -16.87
C PRO A 69 7.87 3.49 -17.25
N VAL A 70 7.27 2.74 -16.34
CA VAL A 70 6.95 1.32 -16.52
C VAL A 70 5.53 1.03 -16.05
N VAL A 71 4.89 0.03 -16.65
CA VAL A 71 3.68 -0.57 -16.09
C VAL A 71 4.12 -1.77 -15.26
N VAL A 72 3.66 -1.82 -14.02
CA VAL A 72 3.94 -2.91 -13.10
C VAL A 72 2.67 -3.60 -12.62
N GLU A 73 2.78 -4.88 -12.33
CA GLU A 73 1.78 -5.66 -11.62
C GLU A 73 2.26 -5.98 -10.21
N GLU A 74 1.38 -5.82 -9.21
CA GLU A 74 1.68 -6.24 -7.85
C GLU A 74 1.84 -7.78 -7.80
N ALA A 75 2.93 -8.24 -7.22
CA ALA A 75 3.20 -9.64 -6.98
C ALA A 75 2.58 -10.09 -5.64
N PRO A 76 2.10 -11.35 -5.53
CA PRO A 76 1.58 -11.85 -4.27
C PRO A 76 2.67 -11.87 -3.21
N ILE A 77 2.26 -11.70 -1.95
CA ILE A 77 3.10 -11.87 -0.78
C ILE A 77 3.11 -13.33 -0.40
N VAL A 78 4.29 -13.87 -0.12
CA VAL A 78 4.45 -15.17 0.51
C VAL A 78 4.48 -14.96 2.02
N GLY A 79 3.64 -15.67 2.75
CA GLY A 79 3.65 -15.62 4.21
C GLY A 79 2.97 -16.82 4.85
N LEU A 80 2.87 -16.77 6.17
CA LEU A 80 2.26 -17.82 6.98
C LEU A 80 0.84 -17.44 7.38
N LEU A 81 -0.09 -18.40 7.26
CA LEU A 81 -1.44 -18.34 7.82
C LEU A 81 -1.74 -19.61 8.62
N PRO A 82 -2.60 -19.54 9.66
CA PRO A 82 -3.13 -20.74 10.29
C PRO A 82 -3.79 -21.67 9.27
N LEU A 83 -3.63 -22.99 9.45
CA LEU A 83 -4.17 -23.99 8.50
C LEU A 83 -5.68 -23.83 8.26
N ASN A 84 -6.45 -23.46 9.30
CA ASN A 84 -7.89 -23.23 9.21
C ASN A 84 -8.28 -21.94 8.44
N LYS A 85 -7.32 -21.04 8.17
CA LYS A 85 -7.50 -19.81 7.38
C LYS A 85 -6.92 -19.93 5.96
N ALA A 86 -6.20 -21.01 5.66
CA ALA A 86 -5.48 -21.20 4.42
C ALA A 86 -6.31 -22.00 3.41
N LEU A 87 -7.30 -21.34 2.81
CA LEU A 87 -8.09 -21.88 1.70
C LEU A 87 -7.88 -21.01 0.46
N GLU A 88 -7.67 -21.60 -0.71
CA GLU A 88 -7.47 -20.82 -1.94
C GLU A 88 -8.74 -20.06 -2.33
N GLY A 89 -8.56 -18.80 -2.76
CA GLY A 89 -9.64 -17.94 -3.21
C GLY A 89 -10.39 -17.18 -2.11
N VAL A 90 -10.25 -17.56 -0.82
CA VAL A 90 -10.94 -16.85 0.27
C VAL A 90 -10.23 -15.57 0.71
N VAL A 91 -11.02 -14.68 1.28
CA VAL A 91 -10.52 -13.49 1.98
C VAL A 91 -10.59 -13.74 3.47
N VAL A 92 -9.46 -13.60 4.16
CA VAL A 92 -9.36 -13.77 5.61
C VAL A 92 -8.75 -12.53 6.26
N THR A 93 -9.07 -12.28 7.52
CA THR A 93 -8.40 -11.25 8.31
C THR A 93 -7.10 -11.79 8.87
N TYR A 94 -6.01 -11.07 8.61
CA TYR A 94 -4.70 -11.35 9.17
C TYR A 94 -4.64 -10.91 10.63
N GLU A 95 -4.36 -11.82 11.55
CA GLU A 95 -4.45 -11.58 12.99
C GLU A 95 -3.09 -11.81 13.68
N ASP A 96 -1.97 -11.63 12.96
CA ASP A 96 -0.59 -11.80 13.44
C ASP A 96 -0.27 -13.14 14.13
N GLU A 97 -1.02 -14.21 13.86
CA GLU A 97 -0.93 -15.45 14.64
C GLU A 97 0.41 -16.19 14.50
N CYS A 98 1.17 -15.88 13.46
CA CYS A 98 2.52 -16.39 13.21
C CYS A 98 3.63 -15.50 13.79
N ALA A 99 3.31 -14.50 14.63
CA ALA A 99 4.31 -13.59 15.18
C ALA A 99 5.45 -14.34 15.89
N GLY A 100 6.69 -13.96 15.59
CA GLY A 100 7.91 -14.64 16.04
C GLY A 100 8.34 -15.83 15.18
N CYS A 101 7.53 -16.27 14.21
CA CYS A 101 7.92 -17.29 13.24
C CYS A 101 8.66 -16.68 12.04
N GLU A 102 9.73 -17.33 11.62
CA GLU A 102 10.42 -17.01 10.37
C GLU A 102 9.48 -17.23 9.17
N GLY A 103 9.32 -16.19 8.34
CA GLY A 103 8.40 -16.17 7.20
C GLY A 103 7.01 -15.60 7.52
N CYS A 104 6.80 -15.10 8.73
CA CYS A 104 5.57 -14.39 9.07
C CYS A 104 5.60 -12.96 8.45
N PRO A 105 4.55 -12.55 7.72
CA PRO A 105 4.56 -11.31 6.92
C PRO A 105 4.27 -10.04 7.75
N ASN A 106 4.67 -10.00 9.02
CA ASN A 106 4.39 -8.89 9.95
C ASN A 106 5.04 -7.55 9.53
N ASP A 107 6.09 -7.60 8.73
CA ASP A 107 6.78 -6.44 8.16
C ASP A 107 6.00 -5.82 6.98
N VAL A 108 5.07 -6.56 6.38
CA VAL A 108 4.32 -6.13 5.17
C VAL A 108 2.82 -6.00 5.40
N VAL A 109 2.26 -6.80 6.31
CA VAL A 109 0.81 -6.91 6.57
C VAL A 109 0.56 -6.56 8.03
N LYS A 110 -0.37 -5.63 8.25
CA LYS A 110 -0.77 -5.23 9.60
C LYS A 110 -1.90 -6.13 10.12
N LYS A 111 -1.92 -6.33 11.45
CA LYS A 111 -3.05 -6.97 12.13
C LYS A 111 -4.36 -6.26 11.77
N GLY A 112 -5.38 -7.03 11.41
CA GLY A 112 -6.69 -6.54 10.97
C GLY A 112 -6.81 -6.31 9.45
N GLU A 113 -5.73 -6.41 8.67
CA GLU A 113 -5.83 -6.32 7.22
C GLU A 113 -6.48 -7.58 6.62
N LYS A 114 -7.30 -7.38 5.59
CA LYS A 114 -7.89 -8.48 4.83
C LYS A 114 -6.89 -8.96 3.78
N VAL A 115 -6.66 -10.26 3.72
CA VAL A 115 -5.80 -10.91 2.73
C VAL A 115 -6.61 -11.90 1.91
N LYS A 116 -6.47 -11.85 0.57
CA LYS A 116 -7.03 -12.84 -0.33
C LYS A 116 -5.97 -13.89 -0.63
N VAL A 117 -6.20 -15.13 -0.20
CA VAL A 117 -5.33 -16.27 -0.48
C VAL A 117 -5.46 -16.64 -1.95
N VAL A 118 -4.31 -16.73 -2.63
CA VAL A 118 -4.22 -17.06 -4.06
C VAL A 118 -3.78 -18.50 -4.23
N LYS A 119 -2.79 -18.94 -3.46
CA LYS A 119 -2.19 -20.26 -3.60
C LYS A 119 -1.64 -20.76 -2.28
N ILE A 120 -1.75 -22.07 -2.04
CA ILE A 120 -1.08 -22.74 -0.92
C ILE A 120 0.20 -23.40 -1.45
N LEU A 121 1.34 -23.02 -0.87
CA LEU A 121 2.67 -23.52 -1.27
C LEU A 121 3.14 -24.71 -0.43
N GLY A 122 2.60 -24.87 0.78
CA GLY A 122 3.00 -25.96 1.67
C GLY A 122 2.63 -25.70 3.13
N ARG A 123 3.30 -26.39 4.05
CA ARG A 123 3.14 -26.23 5.49
C ARG A 123 4.48 -26.03 6.18
N LYS A 124 4.48 -25.26 7.27
CA LYS A 124 5.64 -25.03 8.13
C LYS A 124 5.21 -25.16 9.59
N LYS A 125 5.99 -25.92 10.36
CA LYS A 125 5.84 -25.98 11.81
C LYS A 125 6.63 -24.84 12.45
N CYS A 126 6.00 -24.15 13.39
CA CYS A 126 6.64 -23.11 14.20
C CYS A 126 6.21 -23.27 15.66
N GLY A 127 7.17 -23.62 16.53
CA GLY A 127 6.88 -24.05 17.89
C GLY A 127 5.91 -25.23 17.93
N ASN A 128 4.84 -25.08 18.70
CA ASN A 128 3.78 -26.10 18.85
C ASN A 128 2.64 -25.94 17.85
N LYS A 129 2.75 -25.03 16.87
CA LYS A 129 1.72 -24.75 15.87
C LYS A 129 2.19 -25.11 14.47
N GLU A 130 1.24 -25.42 13.59
CA GLU A 130 1.46 -25.64 12.17
C GLU A 130 0.75 -24.56 11.37
N PHE A 131 1.44 -24.02 10.36
CA PHE A 131 0.97 -22.94 9.51
C PHE A 131 1.05 -23.38 8.04
N ALA A 132 0.14 -22.89 7.22
CA ALA A 132 0.29 -22.97 5.77
C ALA A 132 1.20 -21.85 5.27
N ILE A 133 2.08 -22.20 4.33
CA ILE A 133 2.79 -21.22 3.51
C ILE A 133 1.84 -20.86 2.35
N VAL A 134 1.49 -19.60 2.23
CA VAL A 134 0.50 -19.12 1.26
C VAL A 134 1.01 -17.93 0.46
N GLU A 135 0.60 -17.86 -0.80
CA GLU A 135 0.62 -16.63 -1.61
C GLU A 135 -0.71 -15.89 -1.42
N PHE A 136 -0.65 -14.61 -1.12
CA PHE A 136 -1.86 -13.80 -0.95
C PHE A 136 -1.66 -12.34 -1.37
N PHE A 137 -2.77 -11.63 -1.60
CA PHE A 137 -2.81 -10.18 -1.78
C PHE A 137 -3.51 -9.52 -0.61
N VAL A 138 -3.06 -8.34 -0.16
CA VAL A 138 -3.88 -7.55 0.76
C VAL A 138 -5.00 -6.90 -0.01
N VAL A 139 -6.22 -7.22 0.40
CA VAL A 139 -7.42 -6.54 -0.03
C VAL A 139 -7.44 -5.22 0.74
N SER A 140 -7.04 -4.14 0.06
CA SER A 140 -7.34 -2.80 0.56
C SER A 140 -8.86 -2.71 0.64
N SER A 141 -9.41 -2.77 1.86
CA SER A 141 -10.80 -2.39 2.06
C SER A 141 -10.94 -0.98 1.47
N PRO A 142 -12.00 -0.67 0.70
CA PRO A 142 -12.31 0.73 0.42
C PRO A 142 -12.34 1.41 1.78
N SER A 143 -11.44 2.38 1.95
CA SER A 143 -11.34 3.18 3.15
C SER A 143 -12.75 3.58 3.52
N HIS A 144 -13.18 3.29 4.76
CA HIS A 144 -14.31 3.99 5.33
C HIS A 144 -14.13 5.47 4.97
N ALA A 145 -15.07 6.01 4.20
CA ALA A 145 -15.29 7.43 4.17
C ALA A 145 -15.26 7.90 5.62
N VAL A 146 -14.38 8.83 5.92
CA VAL A 146 -14.34 9.50 7.21
C VAL A 146 -15.68 10.24 7.33
N LEU A 147 -16.69 9.55 7.85
CA LEU A 147 -17.91 10.14 8.38
C LEU A 147 -17.52 10.84 9.69
N GLY A 148 -17.00 12.05 9.55
CA GLY A 148 -16.94 13.00 10.64
C GLY A 148 -18.32 13.61 10.84
N SER A 149 -19.19 12.91 11.58
CA SER A 149 -20.42 13.51 12.12
C SER A 149 -20.07 14.51 13.22
N SER A 150 -20.34 15.78 12.91
CA SER A 150 -20.93 16.82 13.75
C SER A 150 -20.94 16.63 15.27
N LYS A 151 -20.32 17.59 15.99
CA LYS A 151 -20.93 18.19 17.19
C LYS A 151 -20.78 19.71 17.17
N THR A 152 -21.94 20.34 16.95
CA THR A 152 -22.44 21.66 17.34
C THR A 152 -21.69 22.46 18.42
N ALA A 153 -21.57 23.77 18.18
CA ALA A 153 -21.86 24.80 19.19
C ALA A 153 -22.45 26.04 18.49
N GLN A 154 -23.77 26.19 18.59
CA GLN A 154 -24.48 27.45 18.41
C GLN A 154 -24.25 28.34 19.63
N ALA A 155 -24.10 29.64 19.43
CA ALA A 155 -24.37 30.67 20.44
C ALA A 155 -24.79 31.98 19.75
N PRO A 156 -25.59 32.82 20.44
CA PRO A 156 -26.74 33.48 19.82
C PRO A 156 -26.50 34.92 19.36
N SER A 157 -27.36 35.33 18.43
CA SER A 157 -27.60 36.68 17.96
C SER A 157 -27.80 37.67 19.12
N ARG A 158 -27.01 38.76 19.11
CA ARG A 158 -27.33 39.99 19.84
C ARG A 158 -27.33 41.15 18.85
N ALA A 159 -28.52 41.60 18.49
CA ALA A 159 -28.73 42.90 17.87
C ALA A 159 -28.57 44.01 18.93
N PRO A 160 -28.20 45.23 18.51
CA PRO A 160 -28.87 46.40 19.06
C PRO A 160 -29.34 47.38 17.98
N SER A 161 -30.65 47.62 18.05
CA SER A 161 -31.36 48.89 17.98
C SER A 161 -30.84 50.03 17.08
N SER A 162 -31.71 50.38 16.14
CA SER A 162 -31.82 51.65 15.43
C SER A 162 -31.67 52.90 16.31
N ARG A 163 -30.95 53.93 15.82
CA ARG A 163 -31.36 55.34 15.96
C ARG A 163 -30.78 56.21 14.83
N ARG A 164 -31.66 57.11 14.36
CA ARG A 164 -31.60 57.99 13.18
C ARG A 164 -30.39 58.94 13.10
N PRO A 165 -30.08 59.46 11.88
CA PRO A 165 -29.42 60.74 11.71
C PRO A 165 -30.46 61.88 11.76
N LEU A 166 -30.19 62.94 12.54
CA LEU A 166 -30.91 64.22 12.47
C LEU A 166 -29.95 65.37 12.78
N LYS A 167 -29.88 66.30 11.81
CA LYS A 167 -29.12 67.55 11.69
C LYS A 167 -27.63 67.45 11.41
#